data_AF-A0A7X0AGS0-F1
#
_entry.id   AF-A0A7X0AGS0-F1
#
_cell.length_a   1.000
_cell.length_b   1.000
_cell.length_c   1.000
_cell.angle_alpha   90.00
_cell.angle_beta   90.00
_cell.angle_gamma   90.00
#
_symmetry.space_group_name_H-M   'P 1'
#
loop_
_entity.id
_entity.type
_entity.pdbx_description
1 polymer ?
#
loop_
_entity_poly.entity_id
_entity_poly.type
_entity_poly.pdbx_seq_one_letter_code
_entity_poly.pdbx_strand_id
1 'polypeptide(L)'
;MTVLRQILFGVALIAVLCLYGWITQHRIATAEARATAAEAGERIAQGQLAQKQVSDHIVVQYVDRVQVVHDIGATLTKEIPVYVTAQADARCLVPVGFARVHDAAAAGVLPDTPSAADAQPSGLALSAVAGTVVDNYTTCHATAAQLTALQDWVRVNTASGAKP
;
A
#
# COMPACT_ATOMS: atom_id res chain seq x y z
N MET A 1 32.72 59.76 -53.07
CA MET A 1 31.93 59.60 -51.82
C MET A 1 30.71 58.69 -51.96
N THR A 2 30.14 58.50 -53.15
CA THR A 2 28.93 57.69 -53.40
C THR A 2 29.14 56.16 -53.29
N VAL A 3 30.26 55.64 -53.79
CA VAL A 3 30.56 54.19 -53.78
C VAL A 3 30.76 53.65 -52.35
N LEU A 4 31.55 54.36 -51.52
CA LEU A 4 31.75 54.01 -50.11
C LEU A 4 30.41 53.97 -49.34
N ARG A 5 29.50 54.92 -49.63
CA ARG A 5 28.18 54.96 -49.01
C ARG A 5 27.32 53.76 -49.40
N GLN A 6 27.34 53.33 -50.67
CA GLN A 6 26.61 52.15 -51.13
C GLN A 6 27.13 50.85 -50.51
N ILE A 7 28.45 50.71 -50.37
CA ILE A 7 29.06 49.55 -49.70
C ILE A 7 28.64 49.50 -48.23
N LEU A 8 28.68 50.63 -47.51
CA LEU A 8 28.23 50.71 -46.12
C LEU A 8 26.75 50.34 -45.95
N PHE A 9 25.88 50.78 -46.87
CA PHE A 9 24.46 50.38 -46.86
C PHE A 9 24.27 48.89 -47.12
N GLY A 10 25.02 48.30 -48.06
CA GLY A 10 24.97 46.86 -48.33
C GLY A 10 25.41 46.02 -47.13
N VAL A 11 26.52 46.40 -46.49
CA VAL A 11 27.01 45.74 -45.27
C VAL A 11 26.01 45.88 -44.11
N ALA A 12 25.43 47.07 -43.93
CA ALA A 12 24.40 47.29 -42.91
C ALA A 12 23.15 46.42 -43.13
N LEU A 13 22.71 46.26 -44.39
CA LEU A 13 21.56 45.43 -44.72
C LEU A 13 21.84 43.94 -44.44
N ILE A 14 23.04 43.46 -44.79
CA ILE A 14 23.48 42.08 -44.48
C ILE A 14 23.52 41.87 -42.96
N ALA A 15 24.09 42.82 -42.21
CA ALA A 15 24.16 42.73 -40.75
C ALA A 15 22.75 42.64 -40.10
N VAL A 16 21.78 43.41 -40.60
CA VAL A 16 20.39 43.37 -40.14
C VAL A 16 19.75 42.01 -40.46
N LEU A 17 19.96 41.45 -41.65
CA LEU A 17 19.43 40.13 -42.04
C LEU A 17 20.03 39.01 -41.19
N CYS A 18 21.33 39.04 -40.93
CA CYS A 18 22.00 38.08 -40.04
C CYS A 18 21.48 38.18 -38.60
N LEU A 19 21.32 39.41 -38.07
CA LEU A 19 20.78 39.62 -36.73
C LEU A 19 19.34 39.12 -36.62
N TYR A 20 18.51 39.40 -37.63
CA TYR A 20 17.14 38.91 -37.71
C TYR A 20 17.09 37.37 -37.70
N GLY A 21 17.89 36.73 -38.56
CA GLY A 21 18.01 35.27 -38.62
C GLY A 21 18.46 34.63 -37.29
N TRP A 22 19.43 35.25 -36.62
CA TRP A 22 19.90 34.83 -35.30
C TRP A 22 18.79 34.88 -34.25
N ILE A 23 18.06 36.02 -34.18
CA ILE A 23 16.95 36.20 -33.24
C ILE A 23 15.83 35.19 -33.52
N THR A 24 15.46 34.98 -34.79
CA THR A 24 14.41 34.02 -35.15
C THR A 24 14.84 32.59 -34.81
N GLN A 25 16.08 32.21 -35.13
CA GLN A 25 16.59 30.87 -34.84
C GLN A 25 16.62 30.61 -33.33
N HIS A 26 17.07 31.59 -32.54
CA HIS A 26 17.08 31.44 -31.09
C HIS A 26 15.66 31.34 -30.51
N ARG A 27 14.70 32.09 -31.05
CA ARG A 27 13.29 32.01 -30.66
C ARG A 27 12.65 30.66 -31.01
N ILE A 28 12.95 30.12 -32.19
CA ILE A 28 12.47 28.80 -32.61
C ILE A 28 13.07 27.71 -31.72
N ALA A 29 14.39 27.73 -31.53
CA ALA A 29 15.08 26.75 -30.68
C ALA A 29 14.57 26.78 -29.22
N THR A 30 14.30 27.97 -28.67
CA THR A 30 13.73 28.09 -27.31
C THR A 30 12.27 27.68 -27.24
N ALA A 31 11.49 27.91 -28.29
CA ALA A 31 10.11 27.42 -28.37
C ALA A 31 10.05 25.89 -28.47
N GLU A 32 10.89 25.27 -29.29
CA GLU A 32 11.03 23.81 -29.41
C GLU A 32 11.49 23.17 -28.10
N ALA A 33 12.48 23.77 -27.42
CA ALA A 33 12.94 23.31 -26.11
C ALA A 33 11.83 23.38 -25.04
N ARG A 34 11.00 24.43 -25.06
CA ARG A 34 9.85 24.54 -24.13
C ARG A 34 8.75 23.55 -24.48
N ALA A 35 8.47 23.32 -25.76
CA ALA A 35 7.46 22.35 -26.20
C ALA A 35 7.86 20.93 -25.79
N THR A 36 9.10 20.52 -26.06
CA THR A 36 9.63 19.21 -25.65
C THR A 36 9.66 19.05 -24.12
N ALA A 37 10.05 20.09 -23.37
CA ALA A 37 9.98 20.08 -21.92
C ALA A 37 8.54 19.99 -21.38
N ALA A 38 7.59 20.67 -22.03
CA ALA A 38 6.17 20.59 -21.67
C ALA A 38 5.59 19.21 -21.96
N GLU A 39 5.88 18.61 -23.12
CA GLU A 39 5.47 17.24 -23.45
C GLU A 39 6.09 16.21 -22.48
N ALA A 40 7.37 16.38 -22.13
CA ALA A 40 8.02 15.53 -21.13
C ALA A 40 7.37 15.70 -19.75
N GLY A 41 7.09 16.94 -19.35
CA GLY A 41 6.39 17.25 -18.10
C GLY A 41 4.98 16.67 -18.06
N GLU A 42 4.23 16.74 -19.16
CA GLU A 42 2.91 16.14 -19.28
C GLU A 42 2.97 14.61 -19.17
N ARG A 43 3.89 13.96 -19.89
CA ARG A 43 4.06 12.50 -19.79
C ARG A 43 4.43 12.05 -18.38
N ILE A 44 5.28 12.81 -17.69
CA ILE A 44 5.62 12.55 -16.28
C ILE A 44 4.38 12.73 -15.40
N ALA A 45 3.63 13.82 -15.57
CA ALA A 45 2.42 14.09 -14.79
C ALA A 45 1.32 13.04 -15.02
N GLN A 46 1.11 12.61 -16.26
CA GLN A 46 0.20 11.52 -16.61
C GLN A 46 0.65 10.20 -16.00
N GLY A 47 1.95 9.89 -16.04
CA GLY A 47 2.52 8.71 -15.38
C GLY A 47 2.31 8.72 -13.87
N GLN A 48 2.55 9.87 -13.22
CA GLN A 48 2.30 10.06 -11.79
C GLN A 48 0.83 9.94 -11.42
N LEU A 49 -0.08 10.47 -12.24
CA LEU A 49 -1.52 10.36 -12.02
C LEU A 49 -1.99 8.90 -12.13
N ALA A 50 -1.55 8.19 -13.18
CA ALA A 50 -1.86 6.77 -13.35
C ALA A 50 -1.33 5.95 -12.17
N GLN A 51 -0.11 6.21 -11.71
CA GLN A 51 0.47 5.55 -10.54
C GLN A 51 -0.35 5.82 -9.26
N LYS A 52 -0.76 7.07 -9.03
CA LYS A 52 -1.62 7.43 -7.90
C LYS A 52 -2.95 6.70 -7.95
N GLN A 53 -3.62 6.67 -9.10
CA GLN A 53 -4.90 5.98 -9.25
C GLN A 53 -4.79 4.48 -8.95
N VAL A 54 -3.74 3.81 -9.44
CA VAL A 54 -3.51 2.39 -9.12
C VAL A 54 -3.21 2.20 -7.63
N SER A 55 -2.39 3.06 -7.04
CA SER A 55 -2.10 3.03 -5.61
C SER A 55 -3.36 3.22 -4.75
N ASP A 56 -4.19 4.21 -5.07
CA ASP A 56 -5.44 4.50 -4.36
C ASP A 56 -6.42 3.32 -4.46
N HIS A 57 -6.51 2.69 -5.64
CA HIS A 57 -7.34 1.51 -5.83
C HIS A 57 -6.91 0.34 -4.93
N ILE A 58 -5.60 0.08 -4.80
CA ILE A 58 -5.07 -0.95 -3.90
C ILE A 58 -5.44 -0.65 -2.45
N VAL A 59 -5.30 0.61 -2.01
CA VAL A 59 -5.64 1.02 -0.64
C VAL A 59 -7.13 0.78 -0.36
N VAL A 60 -8.02 1.24 -1.24
CA VAL A 60 -9.48 1.05 -1.08
C VAL A 60 -9.83 -0.44 -1.01
N GLN A 61 -9.37 -1.23 -1.98
CA GLN A 61 -9.70 -2.65 -2.06
C GLN A 61 -9.23 -3.42 -0.81
N TYR A 62 -8.07 -3.06 -0.27
CA TYR A 62 -7.54 -3.69 0.93
C TYR A 62 -8.33 -3.32 2.19
N VAL A 63 -8.68 -2.04 2.37
CA VAL A 63 -9.51 -1.60 3.51
C VAL A 63 -10.84 -2.34 3.52
N ASP A 64 -11.50 -2.47 2.36
CA ASP A 64 -12.75 -3.22 2.22
C ASP A 64 -12.57 -4.69 2.63
N ARG A 65 -11.47 -5.32 2.21
CA ARG A 65 -11.18 -6.72 2.53
C ARG A 65 -10.98 -6.94 4.04
N VAL A 66 -10.29 -6.02 4.72
CA VAL A 66 -10.10 -6.09 6.17
C VAL A 66 -11.42 -5.88 6.90
N GLN A 67 -12.25 -4.95 6.44
CA GLN A 67 -13.58 -4.74 7.02
C GLN A 67 -14.43 -6.02 6.95
N VAL A 68 -14.48 -6.68 5.79
CA VAL A 68 -15.21 -7.94 5.62
C VAL A 68 -14.68 -9.02 6.58
N VAL A 69 -13.35 -9.13 6.77
CA VAL A 69 -12.78 -10.08 7.74
C VAL A 69 -13.26 -9.79 9.17
N HIS A 70 -13.26 -8.52 9.59
CA HIS A 70 -13.76 -8.15 10.92
C HIS A 70 -15.27 -8.36 11.06
N ASP A 71 -16.06 -8.10 10.02
CA ASP A 71 -17.51 -8.33 10.03
C ASP A 71 -17.83 -9.83 10.17
N ILE A 72 -17.08 -10.69 9.47
CA ILE A 72 -17.17 -12.15 9.62
C ILE A 72 -16.78 -12.56 11.04
N GLY A 73 -15.66 -12.06 11.57
CA GLY A 73 -15.22 -12.33 12.94
C GLY A 73 -16.28 -11.95 13.98
N ALA A 74 -16.82 -10.75 13.89
CA ALA A 74 -17.89 -10.26 14.77
C ALA A 74 -19.17 -11.10 14.66
N THR A 75 -19.47 -11.62 13.46
CA THR A 75 -20.61 -12.53 13.25
C THR A 75 -20.34 -13.87 13.91
N LEU A 76 -19.17 -14.47 13.70
CA LEU A 76 -18.78 -15.74 14.32
C LEU A 76 -18.80 -15.65 15.84
N THR A 77 -18.32 -14.56 16.43
CA THR A 77 -18.37 -14.34 17.88
C THR A 77 -19.79 -14.35 18.43
N LYS A 78 -20.77 -13.80 17.69
CA LYS A 78 -22.19 -13.85 18.07
C LYS A 78 -22.82 -15.23 17.90
N GLU A 79 -22.30 -16.02 16.97
CA GLU A 79 -22.76 -17.39 16.70
C GLU A 79 -22.21 -18.42 17.70
N ILE A 80 -21.14 -18.10 18.45
CA ILE A 80 -20.55 -19.01 19.46
C ILE A 80 -21.60 -19.66 20.38
N PRO A 81 -22.52 -18.94 21.06
CA PRO A 81 -23.50 -19.59 21.94
C PRO A 81 -24.52 -20.48 21.21
N VAL A 82 -24.70 -20.31 19.89
CA VAL A 82 -25.56 -21.15 19.06
C VAL A 82 -24.88 -22.50 18.80
N TYR A 83 -23.59 -22.50 18.48
CA TYR A 83 -22.82 -23.71 18.17
C TYR A 83 -22.19 -24.37 19.41
N VAL A 84 -21.78 -23.57 20.40
CA VAL A 84 -21.31 -23.99 21.72
C VAL A 84 -22.44 -23.74 22.72
N THR A 85 -23.40 -24.65 22.72
CA THR A 85 -24.55 -24.54 23.63
C THR A 85 -24.12 -24.51 25.09
N ALA A 86 -24.89 -23.84 25.96
CA ALA A 86 -24.60 -23.77 27.39
C ALA A 86 -24.41 -25.15 28.05
N GLN A 87 -25.10 -26.18 27.58
CA GLN A 87 -24.93 -27.55 28.07
C GLN A 87 -23.58 -28.16 27.66
N ALA A 88 -23.13 -27.93 26.42
CA ALA A 88 -21.81 -28.38 25.96
C ALA A 88 -20.70 -27.62 26.70
N ASP A 89 -20.88 -26.30 26.84
CA ASP A 89 -19.94 -25.42 27.53
C ASP A 89 -19.73 -25.83 29.00
N ALA A 90 -20.81 -26.18 29.70
CA ALA A 90 -20.74 -26.65 31.09
C ALA A 90 -20.18 -28.08 31.26
N ARG A 91 -20.23 -28.91 30.22
CA ARG A 91 -19.74 -30.31 30.27
C ARG A 91 -18.27 -30.44 29.93
N CYS A 92 -17.72 -29.48 29.19
CA CYS A 92 -16.35 -29.53 28.69
C CYS A 92 -15.46 -28.59 29.50
N LEU A 93 -14.72 -29.17 30.45
CA LEU A 93 -13.74 -28.44 31.25
C LEU A 93 -12.52 -28.07 30.41
N VAL A 94 -12.06 -26.82 30.54
CA VAL A 94 -10.78 -26.35 30.00
C VAL A 94 -9.70 -26.44 31.09
N PRO A 95 -8.66 -27.29 30.94
CA PRO A 95 -7.63 -27.46 31.97
C PRO A 95 -6.68 -26.26 32.07
N VAL A 96 -6.07 -26.05 33.25
CA VAL A 96 -5.00 -25.04 33.45
C VAL A 96 -3.84 -25.24 32.47
N GLY A 97 -3.46 -26.50 32.20
CA GLY A 97 -2.39 -26.81 31.25
C GLY A 97 -2.68 -26.34 29.83
N PHE A 98 -3.94 -26.41 29.39
CA PHE A 98 -4.35 -25.89 28.08
C PHE A 98 -4.13 -24.38 28.01
N ALA A 99 -4.62 -23.63 29.01
CA ALA A 99 -4.45 -22.18 29.07
C ALA A 99 -2.96 -21.79 29.11
N ARG A 100 -2.15 -22.50 29.90
CA ARG A 100 -0.71 -22.25 29.98
C ARG A 100 0.00 -22.40 28.63
N VAL A 101 -0.30 -23.47 27.88
CA VAL A 101 0.29 -23.68 26.55
C VAL A 101 -0.20 -22.62 25.57
N HIS A 102 -1.49 -22.29 25.61
CA HIS A 102 -2.07 -21.25 24.77
C HIS A 102 -1.39 -19.89 25.02
N ASP A 103 -1.23 -19.48 26.28
CA ASP A 103 -0.65 -18.19 26.64
C ASP A 103 0.84 -18.13 26.34
N ALA A 104 1.56 -19.24 26.56
CA ALA A 104 2.97 -19.36 26.17
C ALA A 104 3.14 -19.22 24.64
N ALA A 105 2.26 -19.85 23.85
CA ALA A 105 2.25 -19.70 22.40
C ALA A 105 1.95 -18.25 21.97
N ALA A 106 0.98 -17.59 22.61
CA ALA A 106 0.66 -16.18 22.35
C ALA A 106 1.82 -15.24 22.70
N ALA A 107 2.57 -15.54 23.76
CA ALA A 107 3.76 -14.79 24.18
C ALA A 107 5.03 -15.16 23.40
N GLY A 108 5.02 -16.22 22.59
CA GLY A 108 6.19 -16.70 21.86
C GLY A 108 7.29 -17.28 22.75
N VAL A 109 6.92 -17.88 23.89
CA VAL A 109 7.84 -18.49 24.87
C VAL A 109 7.51 -19.96 25.10
N LEU A 110 8.44 -20.70 25.71
CA LEU A 110 8.15 -22.05 26.19
C LEU A 110 7.42 -21.97 27.54
N PRO A 111 6.40 -22.82 27.77
CA PRO A 111 5.81 -22.94 29.09
C PRO A 111 6.81 -23.56 30.07
N ASP A 112 6.63 -23.26 31.36
CA ASP A 112 7.36 -23.93 32.45
C ASP A 112 7.13 -25.44 32.45
N THR A 113 7.95 -26.17 33.20
CA THR A 113 7.81 -27.63 33.30
C THR A 113 6.40 -28.03 33.74
N PRO A 114 5.79 -29.05 33.09
CA PRO A 114 4.47 -29.53 33.44
C PRO A 114 4.36 -29.90 34.93
N SER A 115 3.16 -29.72 35.48
CA SER A 115 2.86 -29.99 36.88
C SER A 115 1.51 -30.67 37.04
N ALA A 116 1.28 -31.33 38.18
CA ALA A 116 -0.02 -31.93 38.49
C ALA A 116 -1.18 -30.89 38.52
N ALA A 117 -0.87 -29.61 38.72
CA ALA A 117 -1.85 -28.53 38.68
C ALA A 117 -2.44 -28.32 37.27
N ASP A 118 -1.76 -28.75 36.22
CA ASP A 118 -2.19 -28.55 34.83
C ASP A 118 -3.49 -29.31 34.50
N ALA A 119 -3.79 -30.37 35.25
CA ALA A 119 -5.03 -31.14 35.11
C ALA A 119 -6.25 -30.48 35.78
N GLN A 120 -6.05 -29.43 36.58
CA GLN A 120 -7.14 -28.76 37.30
C GLN A 120 -8.01 -27.90 36.36
N PRO A 121 -9.29 -27.65 36.71
CA PRO A 121 -10.11 -26.68 35.99
C PRO A 121 -9.48 -25.29 36.02
N SER A 122 -9.35 -24.65 34.84
CA SER A 122 -8.89 -23.26 34.75
C SER A 122 -9.96 -22.23 35.16
N GLY A 123 -11.23 -22.65 35.17
CA GLY A 123 -12.38 -21.74 35.31
C GLY A 123 -12.78 -21.03 34.01
N LEU A 124 -12.05 -21.27 32.90
CA LEU A 124 -12.43 -20.78 31.57
C LEU A 124 -13.57 -21.63 30.99
N ALA A 125 -14.56 -20.95 30.40
CA ALA A 125 -15.59 -21.58 29.60
C ALA A 125 -15.02 -22.03 28.24
N LEU A 126 -15.53 -23.14 27.70
CA LEU A 126 -15.20 -23.58 26.35
C LEU A 126 -15.62 -22.53 25.30
N SER A 127 -16.76 -21.86 25.50
CA SER A 127 -17.22 -20.76 24.66
C SER A 127 -16.26 -19.57 24.68
N ALA A 128 -15.59 -19.28 25.81
CA ALA A 128 -14.57 -18.25 25.89
C ALA A 128 -13.34 -18.63 25.05
N VAL A 129 -12.92 -19.90 25.10
CA VAL A 129 -11.84 -20.41 24.22
C VAL A 129 -12.21 -20.28 22.75
N ALA A 130 -13.45 -20.62 22.38
CA ALA A 130 -13.94 -20.43 21.01
C ALA A 130 -13.89 -18.95 20.59
N GLY A 131 -14.24 -18.03 21.49
CA GLY A 131 -14.12 -16.59 21.26
C GLY A 131 -12.69 -16.16 20.96
N THR A 132 -11.75 -16.55 21.80
CA THR A 132 -10.33 -16.28 21.57
C THR A 132 -9.83 -16.84 20.24
N VAL A 133 -10.26 -18.05 19.86
CA VAL A 133 -9.89 -18.66 18.57
C VAL A 133 -10.45 -17.87 17.38
N VAL A 134 -11.70 -17.41 17.47
CA VAL A 134 -12.31 -16.54 16.44
C VAL A 134 -11.53 -15.22 16.32
N ASP A 135 -11.20 -14.58 17.43
CA ASP A 135 -10.46 -13.32 17.44
C ASP A 135 -9.04 -13.49 16.86
N ASN A 136 -8.37 -14.59 17.21
CA ASN A 136 -7.04 -14.94 16.70
C ASN A 136 -7.07 -15.15 15.17
N TYR A 137 -8.03 -15.91 14.65
CA TYR A 137 -8.13 -16.12 13.20
C TYR A 137 -8.58 -14.87 12.45
N THR A 138 -9.47 -14.07 13.03
CA THR A 138 -9.86 -12.77 12.47
C THR A 138 -8.64 -11.86 12.33
N THR A 139 -7.81 -11.76 13.37
CA THR A 139 -6.58 -10.97 13.35
C THR A 139 -5.56 -11.52 12.34
N CYS A 140 -5.42 -12.84 12.25
CA CYS A 140 -4.54 -13.49 11.28
C CYS A 140 -4.96 -13.19 9.84
N HIS A 141 -6.23 -13.35 9.51
CA HIS A 141 -6.76 -13.05 8.18
C HIS A 141 -6.65 -11.56 7.83
N ALA A 142 -6.90 -10.68 8.80
CA ALA A 142 -6.71 -9.24 8.61
C ALA A 142 -5.24 -8.94 8.32
N THR A 143 -4.32 -9.46 9.12
CA THR A 143 -2.85 -9.31 8.95
C THR A 143 -2.38 -9.80 7.58
N ALA A 144 -2.85 -10.99 7.16
CA ALA A 144 -2.55 -11.55 5.85
C ALA A 144 -3.06 -10.64 4.71
N ALA A 145 -4.26 -10.10 4.83
CA ALA A 145 -4.79 -9.13 3.87
C ALA A 145 -3.91 -7.86 3.79
N GLN A 146 -3.40 -7.35 4.93
CA GLN A 146 -2.52 -6.18 4.95
C GLN A 146 -1.19 -6.47 4.27
N LEU A 147 -0.61 -7.64 4.54
CA LEU A 147 0.64 -8.05 3.91
C LEU A 147 0.48 -8.21 2.39
N THR A 148 -0.59 -8.85 1.92
CA THR A 148 -0.88 -8.96 0.48
C THR A 148 -1.02 -7.59 -0.15
N ALA A 149 -1.79 -6.68 0.46
CA ALA A 149 -1.97 -5.32 -0.05
C ALA A 149 -0.66 -4.53 -0.10
N LEU A 150 0.17 -4.66 0.94
CA LEU A 150 1.49 -4.03 0.96
C LEU A 150 2.38 -4.59 -0.16
N GLN A 151 2.39 -5.89 -0.38
CA GLN A 151 3.16 -6.51 -1.46
C GLN A 151 2.67 -6.04 -2.84
N ASP A 152 1.36 -5.93 -3.04
CA ASP A 152 0.76 -5.42 -4.27
C ASP A 152 1.16 -3.95 -4.50
N TRP A 153 1.07 -3.13 -3.45
CA TRP A 153 1.49 -1.73 -3.49
C TRP A 153 2.98 -1.59 -3.83
N VAL A 154 3.84 -2.37 -3.18
CA VAL A 154 5.29 -2.38 -3.45
C VAL A 154 5.56 -2.79 -4.90
N ARG A 155 4.90 -3.83 -5.42
CA ARG A 155 5.09 -4.27 -6.81
C ARG A 155 4.74 -3.17 -7.81
N VAL A 156 3.63 -2.46 -7.61
CA VAL A 156 3.24 -1.34 -8.49
C VAL A 156 4.24 -0.17 -8.40
N ASN A 157 4.69 0.17 -7.20
CA ASN A 157 5.54 1.33 -6.98
C ASN A 157 7.02 1.08 -7.30
N THR A 158 7.50 -0.17 -7.23
CA THR A 158 8.89 -0.53 -7.56
C THR A 158 9.07 -0.91 -9.03
N ALA A 159 8.09 -1.57 -9.67
CA ALA A 159 8.12 -1.83 -11.11
C ALA A 159 8.11 -0.54 -11.95
N SER A 160 7.54 0.54 -11.41
CA SER A 160 7.49 1.86 -12.06
C SER A 160 8.76 2.69 -11.88
N GLY A 161 9.65 2.31 -10.95
CA GLY A 161 10.96 2.95 -10.75
C GLY A 161 12.06 2.39 -11.67
N ALA A 162 11.80 1.27 -12.34
CA ALA A 162 12.68 0.69 -13.36
C ALA A 162 12.21 1.16 -14.75
N LYS A 163 12.61 2.37 -15.14
CA LYS A 163 12.68 2.73 -16.55
C LYS A 163 14.17 2.80 -16.95
N PRO A 164 14.59 2.16 -18.06
CA PRO A 164 15.96 2.24 -18.54
C PRO A 164 16.37 3.68 -18.89
#